data_AF-A0A498QNG6-F1
#
_entry.id   AF-A0A498QNG6-F1
#
_cell.length_a   1.000
_cell.length_b   1.000
_cell.length_c   1.000
_cell.angle_alpha   90.00
_cell.angle_beta   90.00
_cell.angle_gamma   90.00
#
_symmetry.space_group_name_H-M   'P 1'
#
loop_
_entity.id
_entity.type
_entity.pdbx_description
1 polymer ?
#
loop_
_entity_poly.entity_id
_entity_poly.type
_entity_poly.pdbx_seq_one_letter_code
_entity_poly.pdbx_strand_id
1 'polypeptide(L)'
;MSGDEFSLRYSDLVTGSYDCVDRIVLNAFFPLGYDPGGLRTWWRRLHGGSDAELDNTHLMRMAGRCARRVKAWGAANAVPVIFCKAGERKHRIAEEYLATHEVGIGVFLVLVAKAPAPVWKVKRSPNTGRIVNI
;
A
#
# COMPACT_ATOMS: atom_id res chain seq x y z
N MET A 1 -1.73 -16.96 -31.67
CA MET A 1 -2.93 -16.85 -30.82
C MET A 1 -4.07 -16.41 -31.73
N SER A 2 -5.15 -17.18 -31.84
CA SER A 2 -6.33 -16.80 -32.65
C SER A 2 -7.25 -15.91 -31.81
N GLY A 3 -7.48 -14.67 -32.24
CA GLY A 3 -8.48 -13.78 -31.64
C GLY A 3 -9.90 -14.26 -31.94
N ASP A 4 -10.87 -13.83 -31.12
CA ASP A 4 -12.27 -14.15 -31.33
C ASP A 4 -12.83 -13.46 -32.61
N GLU A 5 -13.92 -14.00 -33.15
CA GLU A 5 -14.51 -13.57 -34.41
C GLU A 5 -14.92 -12.09 -34.42
N PHE A 6 -15.29 -11.54 -33.26
CA PHE A 6 -15.61 -10.11 -33.14
C PHE A 6 -14.34 -9.26 -33.25
N SER A 7 -13.27 -9.61 -32.53
CA SER A 7 -12.00 -8.89 -32.60
C SER A 7 -11.37 -8.89 -34.00
N LEU A 8 -11.50 -10.00 -34.74
CA LEU A 8 -11.05 -10.11 -36.13
C LEU A 8 -11.85 -9.22 -37.09
N ARG A 9 -13.17 -9.15 -36.93
CA ARG A 9 -14.05 -8.38 -37.81
C ARG A 9 -13.80 -6.87 -37.76
N TYR A 10 -13.30 -6.38 -36.63
CA TYR A 10 -13.07 -4.94 -36.42
C TYR A 10 -11.57 -4.58 -36.42
N SER A 11 -10.65 -5.50 -36.76
CA SER A 11 -9.20 -5.29 -36.65
C SER A 11 -8.68 -4.03 -37.36
N ASP A 12 -9.27 -3.67 -38.50
CA ASP A 12 -8.88 -2.51 -39.30
C ASP A 12 -9.42 -1.18 -38.73
N LEU A 13 -10.35 -1.27 -37.78
CA LEU A 13 -11.01 -0.14 -37.12
C LEU A 13 -10.49 0.11 -35.70
N VAL A 14 -9.75 -0.84 -35.12
CA VAL A 14 -9.16 -0.71 -33.79
C VAL A 14 -7.65 -0.54 -33.89
N THR A 15 -7.14 0.62 -33.47
CA THR A 15 -5.69 0.84 -33.38
C THR A 15 -5.16 0.26 -32.07
N GLY A 16 -4.83 -1.03 -32.09
CA GLY A 16 -4.21 -1.75 -30.98
C GLY A 16 -5.15 -2.74 -30.29
N SER A 17 -4.63 -3.95 -30.01
CA SER A 17 -5.30 -4.94 -29.16
C SER A 17 -4.84 -4.75 -27.71
N TYR A 18 -5.78 -4.56 -26.79
CA TYR A 18 -5.49 -4.48 -25.36
C TYR A 18 -5.97 -5.76 -24.66
N ASP A 19 -5.11 -6.77 -24.62
CA ASP A 19 -5.42 -8.13 -24.14
C ASP A 19 -4.79 -8.44 -22.76
N CYS A 20 -4.74 -7.46 -21.85
CA CYS A 20 -4.23 -7.75 -20.51
C CYS A 20 -4.98 -7.03 -19.40
N VAL A 21 -5.61 -7.85 -18.55
CA VAL A 21 -5.79 -7.53 -17.12
C VAL A 21 -4.64 -8.19 -16.35
N ASP A 22 -3.40 -8.14 -16.87
CA ASP A 22 -2.27 -8.86 -16.25
C ASP A 22 -1.75 -8.18 -14.98
N ARG A 23 -2.14 -6.93 -14.75
CA ARG A 23 -1.47 -6.06 -13.78
C ARG A 23 -2.47 -5.29 -12.95
N ILE A 24 -2.76 -5.82 -11.77
CA ILE A 24 -3.52 -5.11 -10.75
C ILE A 24 -2.52 -4.35 -9.87
N VAL A 25 -2.54 -3.02 -9.95
CA VAL A 25 -1.83 -2.18 -8.98
C VAL A 25 -2.72 -2.04 -7.74
N LEU A 26 -2.42 -2.81 -6.71
CA LEU A 26 -3.05 -2.64 -5.40
C LEU A 26 -2.36 -1.49 -4.66
N ASN A 27 -2.97 -0.30 -4.70
CA ASN A 27 -2.56 0.79 -3.84
C ASN A 27 -3.07 0.51 -2.42
N ALA A 28 -2.18 0.15 -1.50
CA ALA A 28 -2.48 -0.05 -0.09
C ALA A 28 -2.74 1.29 0.63
N PHE A 29 -3.73 2.03 0.16
CA PHE A 29 -4.15 3.31 0.74
C PHE A 29 -4.90 3.05 2.04
N PHE A 30 -4.55 3.78 3.10
CA PHE A 30 -5.15 3.67 4.42
C PHE A 30 -6.03 4.90 4.71
N PRO A 31 -7.28 4.93 4.22
CA PRO A 31 -8.14 6.11 4.33
C PRO A 31 -8.46 6.49 5.77
N LEU A 32 -8.70 5.49 6.62
CA LEU A 32 -8.97 5.72 8.05
C LEU A 32 -7.77 6.39 8.76
N GLY A 33 -6.55 6.22 8.27
CA GLY A 33 -5.39 6.88 8.87
C GLY A 33 -5.22 8.34 8.48
N TYR A 34 -6.07 8.88 7.61
CA TYR A 34 -5.87 10.21 7.04
C TYR A 34 -6.54 11.33 7.84
N ASP A 35 -7.51 10.99 8.70
CA ASP A 35 -8.16 11.93 9.61
C ASP A 35 -8.15 11.43 11.08
N PRO A 36 -8.24 12.34 12.07
CA PRO A 36 -8.10 11.97 13.48
C PRO A 36 -9.19 11.00 13.96
N GLY A 37 -10.42 11.20 13.48
CA GLY A 37 -11.58 10.39 13.85
C GLY A 37 -11.50 8.99 13.25
N GLY A 38 -11.09 8.91 11.98
CA GLY A 38 -10.80 7.67 11.27
C GLY A 38 -9.74 6.84 11.99
N LEU A 39 -8.63 7.47 12.41
CA LEU A 39 -7.53 6.73 13.05
C LEU A 39 -7.99 6.16 14.38
N ARG A 40 -8.70 6.96 15.18
CA ARG A 40 -9.25 6.50 16.46
C ARG A 40 -10.30 5.40 16.25
N THR A 41 -11.13 5.51 15.22
CA THR A 41 -12.12 4.47 14.88
C THR A 41 -11.42 3.17 14.50
N TRP A 42 -10.41 3.23 13.66
CA TRP A 42 -9.59 2.08 13.29
C TRP A 42 -8.92 1.44 14.50
N TRP A 43 -8.31 2.25 15.37
CA TRP A 43 -7.69 1.79 16.60
C TRP A 43 -8.70 1.02 17.47
N ARG A 44 -9.85 1.63 17.75
CA ARG A 44 -10.90 1.02 18.58
C ARG A 44 -11.42 -0.28 17.98
N ARG A 45 -11.52 -0.39 16.64
CA ARG A 45 -11.88 -1.66 15.98
C ARG A 45 -10.88 -2.78 16.26
N LEU A 46 -9.58 -2.46 16.34
CA LEU A 46 -8.53 -3.43 16.66
C LEU A 46 -8.43 -3.75 18.16
N HIS A 47 -8.76 -2.79 19.02
CA HIS A 47 -8.59 -2.89 20.48
C HIS A 47 -9.91 -3.02 21.24
N GLY A 48 -10.90 -3.72 20.67
CA GLY A 48 -12.16 -4.06 21.37
C GLY A 48 -12.96 -2.84 21.86
N GLY A 49 -12.92 -1.73 21.10
CA GLY A 49 -13.58 -0.48 21.47
C GLY A 49 -12.79 0.41 22.43
N SER A 50 -11.57 0.02 22.83
CA SER A 50 -10.78 0.73 23.84
C SER A 50 -9.76 1.69 23.24
N ASP A 51 -9.62 2.85 23.87
CA ASP A 51 -8.54 3.80 23.62
C ASP A 51 -7.40 3.66 24.65
N ALA A 52 -7.45 2.71 25.60
CA ALA A 52 -6.53 2.69 26.74
C ALA A 52 -5.04 2.68 26.34
N GLU A 53 -4.70 1.89 25.33
CA GLU A 53 -3.33 1.73 24.81
C GLU A 53 -3.04 2.61 23.58
N LEU A 54 -3.98 3.51 23.22
CA LEU A 54 -3.75 4.45 22.12
C LEU A 54 -2.72 5.48 22.59
N ASP A 55 -1.46 5.24 22.24
CA ASP A 55 -0.31 6.08 22.52
C ASP A 55 0.77 5.98 21.44
N ASN A 56 1.75 6.88 21.48
CA ASN A 56 2.80 6.95 20.47
C ASN A 56 3.69 5.70 20.45
N THR A 57 3.93 5.06 21.60
CA THR A 57 4.77 3.87 21.70
C THR A 57 4.12 2.70 20.97
N HIS A 58 2.83 2.47 21.17
CA HIS A 58 2.09 1.41 20.49
C HIS A 58 1.95 1.68 18.99
N LEU A 59 1.66 2.93 18.59
CA LEU A 59 1.61 3.31 17.17
C LEU A 59 2.97 3.08 16.48
N MET A 60 4.08 3.52 17.07
CA MET A 60 5.43 3.31 16.53
C MET A 60 5.78 1.82 16.45
N ARG A 61 5.48 1.03 17.49
CA ARG A 61 5.71 -0.41 17.49
C ARG A 61 4.90 -1.11 16.39
N MET A 62 3.65 -0.73 16.19
CA MET A 62 2.80 -1.31 15.15
C MET A 62 3.30 -0.98 13.74
N ALA A 63 3.66 0.28 13.48
CA ALA A 63 4.26 0.69 12.21
C ALA A 63 5.57 -0.08 11.94
N GLY A 64 6.44 -0.19 12.95
CA GLY A 64 7.68 -0.96 12.87
C GLY A 64 7.45 -2.44 12.60
N ARG A 65 6.48 -3.07 13.28
CA ARG A 65 6.11 -4.48 13.05
C ARG A 65 5.57 -4.68 11.63
N CYS A 66 4.71 -3.80 11.15
CA CYS A 66 4.17 -3.87 9.79
C CYS A 66 5.30 -3.81 8.75
N ALA A 67 6.15 -2.78 8.82
CA ALA A 67 7.28 -2.63 7.91
C ALA A 67 8.23 -3.83 7.95
N ARG A 68 8.53 -4.36 9.15
CA ARG A 68 9.37 -5.55 9.31
C ARG A 68 8.73 -6.79 8.68
N ARG A 69 7.43 -7.00 8.86
CA ARG A 69 6.72 -8.15 8.28
C ARG A 69 6.66 -8.08 6.76
N VAL A 70 6.43 -6.91 6.17
CA VAL A 70 6.46 -6.71 4.71
C VAL A 70 7.84 -7.03 4.15
N LYS A 71 8.91 -6.51 4.77
CA LYS A 71 10.30 -6.82 4.36
C LYS A 71 10.63 -8.31 4.48
N ALA A 72 10.27 -8.93 5.60
CA ALA A 72 10.51 -10.35 5.84
C ALA A 72 9.75 -11.23 4.84
N TRP A 73 8.49 -10.90 4.55
CA TRP A 73 7.71 -11.59 3.53
C TRP A 73 8.33 -11.43 2.15
N GLY A 74 8.77 -10.22 1.77
CA GLY A 74 9.44 -9.99 0.49
C GLY A 74 10.70 -10.83 0.34
N ALA A 75 11.56 -10.83 1.37
CA ALA A 75 12.77 -11.66 1.38
C ALA A 75 12.47 -13.16 1.26
N ALA A 76 11.45 -13.66 1.96
CA ALA A 76 11.06 -15.08 1.92
C ALA A 76 10.49 -15.54 0.57
N ASN A 77 9.96 -14.60 -0.24
CA ASN A 77 9.34 -14.90 -1.53
C ASN A 77 10.18 -14.41 -2.72
N ALA A 78 11.42 -13.96 -2.49
CA ALA A 78 12.26 -13.32 -3.51
C ALA A 78 11.56 -12.14 -4.22
N VAL A 79 10.70 -11.42 -3.50
CA VAL A 79 9.98 -10.23 -3.99
C VAL A 79 10.70 -8.98 -3.48
N PRO A 80 11.25 -8.13 -4.37
CA PRO A 80 11.91 -6.90 -3.94
C PRO A 80 10.93 -5.92 -3.27
N VAL A 81 11.37 -5.33 -2.17
CA VAL A 81 10.68 -4.24 -1.48
C VAL A 81 11.52 -2.98 -1.61
N ILE A 82 11.19 -2.14 -2.60
CA ILE A 82 11.98 -0.96 -2.98
C ILE A 82 11.38 0.28 -2.33
N PHE A 83 12.22 1.07 -1.65
CA PHE A 83 11.83 2.37 -1.10
C PHE A 83 12.09 3.45 -2.15
N CYS A 84 11.02 3.97 -2.73
CA CYS A 84 11.08 5.03 -3.72
C CYS A 84 11.35 6.40 -3.08
N LYS A 85 12.24 7.17 -3.70
CA LYS A 85 12.52 8.56 -3.36
C LYS A 85 11.42 9.48 -3.90
N ALA A 86 11.37 10.70 -3.36
CA ALA A 86 10.48 11.73 -3.88
C ALA A 86 10.81 12.01 -5.36
N GLY A 87 9.77 12.11 -6.19
CA GLY A 87 9.89 12.34 -7.64
C GLY A 87 10.10 11.08 -8.49
N GLU A 88 10.35 9.92 -7.89
CA GLU A 88 10.47 8.68 -8.66
C GLU A 88 9.13 8.19 -9.20
N ARG A 89 9.09 7.89 -10.50
CA ARG A 89 7.91 7.36 -11.17
C ARG A 89 7.85 5.85 -11.01
N LYS A 90 7.01 5.39 -10.08
CA LYS A 90 6.83 3.96 -9.74
C LYS A 90 6.59 3.05 -10.96
N HIS A 91 5.82 3.51 -11.94
CA HIS A 91 5.55 2.72 -13.15
C HIS A 91 6.81 2.44 -13.95
N ARG A 92 7.76 3.40 -14.04
CA ARG A 92 9.04 3.19 -14.73
C ARG A 92 9.94 2.18 -14.02
N ILE A 93 9.97 2.22 -12.69
CA ILE A 93 10.71 1.22 -11.89
C ILE A 93 10.13 -0.17 -12.14
N ALA A 94 8.80 -0.29 -12.19
CA ALA A 94 8.15 -1.56 -12.50
C ALA A 94 8.39 -2.02 -13.95
N GLU A 95 8.33 -1.11 -14.93
CA GLU A 95 8.63 -1.40 -16.34
C GLU A 95 10.08 -1.88 -16.53
N GLU A 96 11.04 -1.21 -15.91
CA GLU A 96 12.46 -1.59 -15.96
C GLU A 96 12.70 -2.96 -15.30
N TYR A 97 12.05 -3.22 -14.16
CA TYR A 97 12.13 -4.51 -13.49
C TYR A 97 11.61 -5.64 -14.39
N LEU A 98 10.45 -5.44 -15.03
CA LEU A 98 9.86 -6.40 -15.95
C LEU A 98 10.68 -6.60 -17.23
N ALA A 99 11.36 -5.56 -17.71
CA ALA A 99 12.23 -5.67 -18.88
C ALA A 99 13.50 -6.50 -18.62
N THR A 100 13.89 -6.65 -17.35
CA THR A 100 15.16 -7.27 -16.94
C THR A 100 15.00 -8.56 -16.15
N HIS A 101 13.77 -8.92 -15.75
CA HIS A 101 13.48 -10.09 -14.92
C HIS A 101 12.27 -10.86 -15.47
N GLU A 102 12.36 -12.19 -15.47
CA GLU A 102 11.20 -13.05 -15.65
C GLU A 102 10.41 -13.09 -14.33
N VAL A 103 9.09 -12.86 -14.40
CA VAL A 103 8.21 -12.83 -13.23
C VAL A 103 7.09 -13.85 -13.37
N GLY A 104 6.77 -14.54 -12.27
CA GLY A 104 5.66 -15.48 -12.20
C GLY A 104 4.33 -14.81 -11.84
N ILE A 105 3.27 -15.63 -11.78
CA ILE A 105 1.95 -15.21 -11.31
C ILE A 105 2.03 -14.86 -9.83
N GLY A 106 1.54 -13.67 -9.46
CA GLY A 106 1.48 -13.20 -8.09
C GLY A 106 2.12 -11.83 -7.91
N VAL A 107 2.45 -11.50 -6.67
CA VAL A 107 3.15 -10.25 -6.36
C VAL A 107 4.62 -10.41 -6.73
N PHE A 108 5.10 -9.64 -7.70
CA PHE A 108 6.49 -9.71 -8.17
C PHE A 108 7.35 -8.53 -7.72
N LEU A 109 6.74 -7.43 -7.25
CA LEU A 109 7.44 -6.22 -6.85
C LEU A 109 6.60 -5.40 -5.85
N VAL A 110 7.24 -4.87 -4.81
CA VAL A 110 6.61 -3.94 -3.85
C VAL A 110 7.34 -2.60 -3.88
N LEU A 111 6.64 -1.54 -4.25
CA LEU A 111 7.16 -0.17 -4.31
C LEU A 111 6.60 0.69 -3.18
N VAL A 112 7.46 1.02 -2.22
CA VAL A 112 7.11 1.80 -1.03
C VAL A 112 7.44 3.27 -1.26
N ALA A 113 6.46 4.16 -1.14
CA ALA A 113 6.71 5.60 -1.16
C ALA A 113 6.04 6.27 0.02
N LYS A 114 6.61 7.40 0.46
CA LYS A 114 5.97 8.27 1.44
C LYS A 114 4.96 9.16 0.72
N ALA A 115 3.70 9.09 1.12
CA ALA A 115 2.68 10.05 0.73
C ALA A 115 2.65 11.21 1.73
N PRO A 116 2.36 12.46 1.31
CA PRO A 116 2.01 13.53 2.23
C PRO A 116 0.79 13.09 3.06
N ALA A 117 0.93 13.06 4.38
CA ALA A 117 -0.14 12.70 5.30
C ALA A 117 0.13 13.31 6.69
N PRO A 118 -0.91 13.54 7.51
CA PRO A 118 -0.73 13.94 8.90
C PRO A 118 0.12 12.93 9.67
N VAL A 119 1.01 13.45 10.53
CA VAL A 119 1.76 12.62 11.49
C VAL A 119 1.05 12.71 12.83
N TRP A 120 0.52 11.57 13.27
CA TRP A 120 -0.24 11.50 14.51
C TRP A 120 0.66 11.45 15.72
N LYS A 121 0.39 12.34 16.68
CA LYS A 121 1.04 12.35 17.98
C LYS A 121 -0.04 12.41 19.04
N VAL A 122 -0.31 11.27 19.66
CA VAL A 122 -1.32 11.15 20.69
C VAL A 122 -0.88 11.98 21.90
N LYS A 123 -1.76 12.90 22.32
CA LYS A 123 -1.61 13.67 23.55
C LYS A 123 -2.79 13.37 24.46
N ARG A 124 -2.50 13.17 25.74
CA ARG A 124 -3.50 13.02 26.80
C ARG A 124 -3.46 14.19 27.75
N SER A 125 -4.63 14.58 28.25
CA SER A 125 -4.76 15.50 29.37
C SER A 125 -4.11 14.86 30.60
N PRO A 126 -3.15 15.53 31.27
CA PRO A 126 -2.54 15.02 32.49
C PRO A 126 -3.57 14.76 33.61
N ASN A 127 -4.60 15.61 33.68
CA ASN A 127 -5.57 15.58 34.77
C ASN A 127 -6.69 14.56 34.58
N THR A 128 -7.08 14.27 33.32
CA THR A 128 -8.24 13.43 33.02
C THR A 128 -7.89 12.15 32.28
N GLY A 129 -6.65 12.00 31.79
CA GLY A 129 -6.21 10.89 30.95
C GLY A 129 -6.88 10.82 29.56
N ARG A 130 -7.78 11.76 29.24
CA ARG A 130 -8.51 11.82 27.97
C ARG A 130 -7.59 12.23 26.83
N ILE A 131 -7.80 11.65 25.65
CA ILE A 131 -7.11 12.08 24.43
C ILE A 131 -7.59 13.49 24.07
N VAL A 132 -6.65 14.42 23.97
CA VAL A 132 -6.91 15.84 23.63
C VAL A 132 -6.44 16.20 22.23
N ASN A 133 -5.53 15.40 21.69
CA ASN A 133 -5.08 15.51 20.32
C ASN A 133 -4.69 14.13 19.84
N ILE A 134 -5.08 13.80 18.61
CA ILE A 134 -4.52 12.70 17.89
C ILE A 134 -4.24 13.15 16.47
#